data_AF-A0AAW4KVJ0-F1
#
_entry.id   AF-A0AAW4KVJ0-F1
#
_cell.length_a   1.000
_cell.length_b   1.000
_cell.length_c   1.000
_cell.angle_alpha   90.00
_cell.angle_beta   90.00
_cell.angle_gamma   90.00
#
_symmetry.space_group_name_H-M   'P 1'
#
loop_
_entity.id
_entity.type
_entity.pdbx_description
1 polymer ?
#
loop_
_entity_poly.entity_id
_entity_poly.type
_entity_poly.pdbx_seq_one_letter_code
_entity_poly.pdbx_strand_id
1 'polypeptide(L)' 'MDFVPYAVPFFIALIVVELLADRWRGVRNYRVADAINSLSTGVLSTTTGLLTKGVGLLTYAFALKHLALSELPAQNV' A
#
# COMPACT_ATOMS: atom_id res chain seq x y z
N MET A 1 1.57 -1.05 -14.20
CA MET A 1 0.73 -2.15 -13.68
C MET A 1 0.85 -2.11 -12.17
N ASP A 2 -0.24 -1.87 -11.45
CA ASP A 2 -0.22 -1.76 -9.98
C ASP A 2 -0.36 -3.16 -9.40
N PHE A 3 0.74 -3.73 -8.91
CA PHE A 3 0.79 -5.11 -8.41
C PHE A 3 0.44 -5.21 -6.92
N VAL A 4 0.45 -4.07 -6.20
CA VAL A 4 0.16 -3.96 -4.77
C VAL A 4 -1.21 -4.55 -4.40
N PRO A 5 -2.30 -4.30 -5.16
CA PRO A 5 -3.63 -4.85 -4.83
C PRO A 5 -3.67 -6.38 -4.88
N TYR A 6 -2.83 -7.01 -5.72
CA TYR A 6 -2.74 -8.45 -5.86
C TYR A 6 -1.74 -9.07 -4.87
N ALA A 7 -0.72 -8.31 -4.47
CA ALA A 7 0.29 -8.77 -3.51
C ALA A 7 -0.30 -8.98 -2.11
N VAL A 8 -1.20 -8.09 -1.65
CA VAL A 8 -1.83 -8.18 -0.32
C VAL A 8 -2.57 -9.50 -0.08
N PRO A 9 -3.55 -9.92 -0.92
CA PRO A 9 -4.27 -11.18 -0.69
C PRO A 9 -3.35 -12.39 -0.77
N PHE A 10 -2.37 -12.38 -1.67
CA PHE A 10 -1.39 -13.46 -1.77
C PHE A 10 -0.51 -13.56 -0.52
N PHE A 11 -0.08 -12.42 0.03
CA PHE A 11 0.72 -12.36 1.25
C PHE A 11 -0.04 -12.91 2.46
N ILE A 12 -1.31 -12.55 2.62
CA ILE A 12 -2.17 -13.11 3.67
C ILE A 12 -2.36 -14.62 3.49
N ALA A 13 -2.57 -15.09 2.27
CA ALA A 13 -2.67 -16.52 1.98
C ALA A 13 -1.39 -17.26 2.38
N LEU A 14 -0.21 -16.69 2.07
CA LEU A 14 1.07 -17.27 2.47
C LEU A 14 1.25 -17.34 3.99
N ILE A 15 0.86 -16.31 4.74
CA ILE A 15 0.88 -16.32 6.21
C ILE A 15 0.05 -17.49 6.76
N VAL A 16 -1.15 -17.71 6.21
CA VAL A 16 -2.02 -18.82 6.61
C VAL A 16 -1.40 -20.17 6.24
N VAL A 17 -0.85 -20.29 5.03
CA VAL A 17 -0.18 -21.51 4.57
C VAL A 17 1.02 -21.84 5.45
N GLU A 18 1.82 -20.85 5.82
CA GLU A 18 2.99 -21.03 6.69
C GLU A 18 2.57 -21.50 8.09
N LEU A 19 1.53 -20.90 8.67
CA LEU A 19 0.96 -21.34 9.95
C LEU A 19 0.45 -22.78 9.91
N LEU A 20 -0.25 -23.17 8.83
CA LEU A 20 -0.74 -24.53 8.63
C LEU A 20 0.41 -25.53 8.43
N ALA A 21 1.43 -25.15 7.67
CA ALA A 21 2.59 -25.98 7.41
C ALA A 21 3.40 -26.26 8.69
N ASP A 22 3.60 -25.25 9.54
CA ASP A 22 4.27 -25.40 10.83
C ASP A 22 3.46 -26.34 11.75
N ARG A 23 2.13 -26.16 11.77
CA ARG A 23 1.21 -27.02 12.53
C ARG A 23 1.23 -28.48 12.08
N TRP A 24 1.31 -28.74 10.77
CA TRP A 24 1.38 -30.09 10.21
C TRP A 24 2.73 -30.76 10.43
N ARG A 25 3.82 -29.99 10.44
CA ARG A 25 5.17 -30.51 10.67
C ARG A 25 5.50 -30.68 12.15
N GLY A 26 4.66 -30.17 13.07
CA GLY A 26 4.84 -30.30 14.52
C GLY A 26 6.03 -29.49 15.07
N VAL A 27 6.68 -28.70 14.21
CA VAL A 27 7.66 -27.69 14.60
C VAL A 27 6.91 -26.42 15.00
N ARG A 28 7.48 -25.68 15.96
CA ARG A 28 6.93 -24.39 16.44
C ARG A 28 7.84 -23.25 16.01
N ASN A 29 8.21 -23.22 14.74
CA ASN A 29 9.12 -22.21 14.21
C ASN A 29 8.37 -20.94 13.78
N TYR A 30 7.04 -20.99 13.71
CA TYR A 30 6.19 -19.86 13.39
C TYR A 30 6.17 -18.81 14.50
N ARG A 31 6.66 -17.61 14.18
CA ARG A 31 6.69 -16.46 15.08
C ARG A 31 5.59 -15.48 14.70
N VAL A 32 4.50 -15.49 15.45
CA VAL A 32 3.36 -14.57 15.26
C VAL A 32 3.82 -13.10 15.25
N ALA A 33 4.84 -12.77 16.06
CA ALA A 33 5.43 -11.44 16.10
C ALA A 33 5.97 -10.98 14.73
N ASP A 34 6.57 -11.89 13.95
CA ASP A 34 7.11 -11.56 12.64
C ASP A 34 5.97 -11.29 11.65
N ALA A 35 4.92 -12.10 11.67
CA ALA A 35 3.73 -11.88 10.84
C ALA A 35 3.04 -10.53 11.16
N ILE A 36 2.91 -10.17 12.44
CA ILE A 36 2.37 -8.87 12.85
C ILE A 36 3.26 -7.73 12.35
N ASN A 37 4.58 -7.87 12.47
CA ASN A 37 5.52 -6.83 12.06
C ASN A 37 5.50 -6.62 10.53
N SER A 38 5.43 -7.70 9.76
CA SER A 38 5.28 -7.64 8.29
C SER A 38 3.95 -6.99 7.89
N LEU A 39 2.85 -7.34 8.54
CA LEU A 39 1.54 -6.73 8.27
C LEU A 39 1.56 -5.23 8.58
N SER A 40 2.14 -4.86 9.72
CA SER A 40 2.29 -3.47 10.16
C SER A 40 3.11 -2.65 9.16
N THR A 41 4.20 -3.24 8.65
CA THR A 41 5.05 -2.62 7.62
C THR A 41 4.29 -2.43 6.30
N GLY A 42 3.50 -3.42 5.88
CA GLY A 42 2.69 -3.31 4.65
C GLY A 42 1.60 -2.24 4.73
N VAL A 43 0.90 -2.16 5.87
CA VAL A 43 -0.10 -1.12 6.14
C VAL A 43 0.55 0.27 6.17
N LEU A 44 1.69 0.39 6.84
CA LEU A 44 2.45 1.65 6.89
C LEU A 44 2.88 2.09 5.48
N SER A 45 3.46 1.19 4.68
CA SER A 45 3.89 1.48 3.30
C SER A 45 2.73 1.98 2.43
N THR A 46 1.57 1.32 2.51
CA THR A 46 0.39 1.71 1.74
C THR A 46 -0.15 3.07 2.21
N THR A 47 -0.20 3.29 3.53
CA THR A 47 -0.68 4.53 4.13
C THR A 47 0.22 5.71 3.77
N THR A 48 1.54 5.55 3.89
CA THR A 48 2.51 6.58 3.49
C THR A 48 2.39 6.88 2.00
N GLY A 49 2.27 5.86 1.15
CA GLY A 49 2.07 6.08 -0.30
C GLY A 49 0.80 6.87 -0.62
N LEU A 50 -0.31 6.57 0.04
CA LEU A 50 -1.56 7.35 -0.07
C LEU A 50 -1.39 8.77 0.43
N LEU A 51 -0.73 8.97 1.57
CA LEU A 51 -0.48 10.28 2.15
C LEU A 51 0.38 11.14 1.22
N THR A 52 1.46 10.59 0.67
CA THR A 52 2.32 11.29 -0.29
C THR A 52 1.55 11.68 -1.55
N LYS A 53 0.71 10.80 -2.08
CA LYS A 53 -0.17 11.12 -3.22
C LYS A 53 -1.16 12.24 -2.86
N GLY A 54 -1.76 12.20 -1.67
CA GLY A 54 -2.66 13.22 -1.17
C GLY A 54 -1.99 14.58 -1.03
N VAL A 55 -0.82 14.63 -0.39
CA VAL A 55 -0.02 15.85 -0.28
C VAL A 55 0.36 16.36 -1.68
N GLY A 56 0.82 15.48 -2.57
CA GLY A 56 1.16 15.85 -3.95
C GLY A 56 -0.02 16.48 -4.69
N LEU A 57 -1.23 15.92 -4.56
CA LEU A 57 -2.45 16.48 -5.15
C LEU A 57 -2.80 17.84 -4.56
N LEU A 58 -2.71 18.01 -3.24
CA LEU A 58 -2.98 19.28 -2.57
C LEU A 58 -1.98 20.36 -2.98
N THR A 59 -0.68 20.01 -3.00
CA THR A 59 0.38 20.92 -3.46
C THR A 59 0.18 21.30 -4.92
N TYR A 60 -0.16 20.33 -5.78
CA TYR A 60 -0.47 20.60 -7.19
C TYR A 60 -1.67 21.53 -7.35
N ALA A 61 -2.78 21.27 -6.66
CA ALA A 61 -3.97 22.11 -6.72
C ALA A 61 -3.70 23.54 -6.20
N PHE A 62 -2.90 23.67 -5.14
CA PHE A 62 -2.50 24.97 -4.62
C PHE A 62 -1.63 25.74 -5.62
N ALA A 63 -0.63 25.07 -6.22
CA ALA A 63 0.23 25.66 -7.23
C ALA A 63 -0.58 26.04 -8.48
N LEU A 64 -1.51 25.21 -8.91
CA LEU A 64 -2.41 25.52 -10.03
C LEU A 64 -3.22 26.80 -9.74
N LYS A 65 -3.77 26.95 -8.53
CA LYS A 65 -4.57 28.13 -8.18
C LYS A 65 -3.77 29.45 -8.12
N HIS A 66 -2.49 29.40 -7.72
CA HIS A 66 -1.71 30.62 -7.43
C HIS A 66 -0.58 30.91 -8.42
N LEU A 67 -0.04 29.89 -9.09
CA LEU A 67 1.07 29.99 -10.03
C LEU A 67 0.64 29.75 -11.49
N ALA A 68 -0.63 29.43 -11.77
CA ALA A 68 -1.09 29.32 -13.14
C ALA A 68 -1.02 30.69 -13.83
N LEU A 69 -0.18 30.78 -14.86
CA LEU A 69 -0.05 31.97 -15.71
C LEU A 69 -1.26 32.15 -16.63
N SER A 70 -1.90 31.07 -17.05
CA SER A 70 -3.10 31.07 -17.91
C SER A 70 -3.85 29.74 -17.79
N GLU A 71 -5.17 29.79 -17.69
CA GLU A 71 -5.99 28.58 -17.72
C GLU A 71 -6.22 28.14 -19.17
N LEU A 72 -5.82 26.91 -19.49
CA LEU A 72 -6.12 26.31 -20.78
C LEU A 72 -7.57 25.81 -20.77
N PRO A 73 -8.38 26.13 -21.79
CA PRO A 73 -9.75 25.63 -21.85
C PRO A 73 -9.71 24.10 -21.91
N ALA A 74 -10.46 23.46 -21.01
CA ALA A 74 -10.62 22.01 -21.05
C ALA A 74 -11.31 21.64 -22.36
N GLN A 75 -10.58 20.96 -23.24
CA GLN A 75 -11.14 20.39 -24.46
C GLN A 75 -12.17 19.32 -24.07
N ASN A 76 -13.45 19.64 -24.25
CA ASN A 76 -14.54 18.69 -24.09
C ASN A 76 -14.53 17.78 -25.32
N VAL A 77 -14.28 16.48 -25.13
CA VAL A 77 -14.46 15.43 -26.14
C VAL A 77 -15.73 14.66 -25.80
#